data_AF-A0A9W5LK46-F1
#
_entry.id   AF-A0A9W5LK46-F1
#
_cell.length_a   1.000
_cell.length_b   1.000
_cell.length_c   1.000
_cell.angle_alpha   90.00
_cell.angle_beta   90.00
_cell.angle_gamma   90.00
#
_symmetry.space_group_name_H-M   'P 1'
#
loop_
_entity.id
_entity.type
_entity.pdbx_description
1 polymer ?
#
loop_
_entity_poly.entity_id
_entity_poly.type
_entity_poly.pdbx_seq_one_letter_code
_entity_poly.pdbx_strand_id
1 'polypeptide(L)'
;MNQLTLNIPQIDEEATKLKAEKLLDQYRLYLLQVPDDFLPKVTPTYSIVPPSITNEFHSSTEEAALKRLDWEIQRDKFLKRIQRAVNRLSQRERQIIVMLYMQPEEMYDYEVYAEMDLSQRSYYRVKAKALYRLAFALREEVYKDGGTTE
;
A
#
# COMPACT_ATOMS: atom_id res chain seq x y z
N MET A 1 23.55 16.00 -36.85
CA MET A 1 23.19 14.88 -35.96
C MET A 1 22.77 15.48 -34.63
N ASN A 2 21.49 15.86 -34.47
CA ASN A 2 21.01 16.43 -33.20
C ASN A 2 20.88 15.28 -32.20
N GLN A 3 21.69 15.32 -31.15
CA GLN A 3 21.58 14.41 -30.02
C GLN A 3 20.26 14.73 -29.30
N LEU A 4 19.37 13.74 -29.22
CA LEU A 4 18.15 13.82 -28.42
C LEU A 4 18.56 13.90 -26.94
N THR A 5 18.53 15.10 -26.37
CA THR A 5 18.68 15.29 -24.93
C THR A 5 17.39 14.83 -24.24
N LEU A 6 17.34 13.55 -23.86
CA LEU A 6 16.30 13.03 -22.98
C LEU A 6 16.43 13.72 -21.63
N ASN A 7 15.52 14.66 -21.34
CA ASN A 7 15.44 15.34 -20.06
C ASN A 7 14.84 14.35 -19.04
N ILE A 8 15.69 13.50 -18.45
CA ILE A 8 15.25 12.48 -17.49
C ILE A 8 14.96 13.19 -16.16
N PRO A 9 13.73 13.10 -15.63
CA PRO A 9 13.40 13.70 -14.35
C PRO A 9 14.26 13.07 -13.25
N GLN A 10 14.91 13.91 -12.42
CA GLN A 10 15.77 13.42 -11.34
C GLN A 10 14.92 12.86 -10.21
N ILE A 11 15.18 11.62 -9.83
CA ILE A 11 14.47 10.94 -8.74
C ILE A 11 15.04 11.39 -7.40
N ASP A 12 14.15 11.72 -6.48
CA ASP A 12 14.49 11.89 -5.08
C ASP A 12 14.54 10.52 -4.40
N GLU A 13 15.74 10.00 -4.19
CA GLU A 13 15.92 8.68 -3.57
C GLU A 13 15.40 8.61 -2.13
N GLU A 14 15.57 9.68 -1.35
CA GLU A 14 15.18 9.67 0.07
C GLU A 14 13.66 9.75 0.20
N ALA A 15 13.03 10.65 -0.55
CA ALA A 15 11.58 10.76 -0.58
C ALA A 15 10.92 9.48 -1.14
N THR A 16 11.54 8.86 -2.15
CA THR A 16 11.06 7.60 -2.73
C THR A 16 11.11 6.45 -1.73
N LYS A 17 12.23 6.30 -0.98
CA LYS A 17 12.36 5.28 0.06
C LYS A 17 11.34 5.49 1.18
N LEU A 18 11.18 6.74 1.65
CA LEU A 18 10.20 7.09 2.68
C LEU A 18 8.77 6.79 2.25
N LYS A 19 8.43 7.04 0.98
CA LYS A 19 7.12 6.71 0.43
C LYS A 19 6.88 5.20 0.39
N ALA A 20 7.90 4.41 0.05
CA ALA A 20 7.81 2.94 0.12
C ALA A 20 7.61 2.43 1.55
N GLU A 21 8.31 3.00 2.54
CA GLU A 21 8.11 2.66 3.96
C GLU A 21 6.68 2.97 4.41
N LYS A 22 6.17 4.16 4.12
CA LYS A 22 4.77 4.53 4.44
C LYS A 22 3.73 3.58 3.82
N LEU A 23 3.98 3.09 2.60
CA LEU A 23 3.11 2.09 1.96
C LEU A 23 3.14 0.74 2.67
N LEU A 24 4.30 0.35 3.22
CA LEU A 24 4.43 -0.87 4.03
C LEU A 24 3.78 -0.71 5.41
N ASP A 25 3.85 0.48 6.02
CA ASP A 25 3.11 0.78 7.25
C ASP A 25 1.59 0.71 7.03
N GLN A 26 1.11 1.29 5.93
CA GLN A 26 -0.29 1.18 5.52
C GLN A 26 -0.70 -0.28 5.26
N TYR A 27 0.19 -1.07 4.65
CA TYR A 27 -0.02 -2.50 4.45
C TYR A 27 -0.23 -3.24 5.78
N ARG A 28 0.59 -2.95 6.80
CA ARG A 28 0.42 -3.53 8.14
C ARG A 28 -0.90 -3.13 8.79
N LEU A 29 -1.28 -1.86 8.69
CA LEU A 29 -2.56 -1.38 9.20
C LEU A 29 -3.74 -2.13 8.57
N TYR A 30 -3.70 -2.35 7.26
CA TYR A 30 -4.74 -3.11 6.56
C TYR A 30 -4.74 -4.60 6.88
N LEU A 31 -3.61 -5.19 7.24
CA LEU A 31 -3.56 -6.58 7.73
C LEU A 31 -4.21 -6.75 9.11
N LEU A 32 -4.16 -5.72 9.96
CA LEU A 32 -4.76 -5.75 11.30
C LEU A 32 -6.29 -5.62 11.26
N GLN A 33 -6.83 -5.05 10.17
CA GLN A 33 -8.27 -4.84 10.03
C GLN A 33 -8.99 -6.17 9.83
N VAL A 34 -9.90 -6.49 10.76
CA VAL A 34 -10.79 -7.64 10.64
C VAL A 34 -11.75 -7.41 9.47
N PRO A 35 -11.96 -8.38 8.57
CA PRO A 35 -13.08 -8.34 7.64
C PRO A 35 -14.37 -8.42 8.46
N ASP A 36 -15.17 -7.37 8.44
CA ASP A 36 -16.45 -7.36 9.14
C ASP A 36 -17.45 -8.23 8.34
N ASP A 37 -17.91 -9.34 8.91
CA ASP A 37 -19.04 -10.09 8.38
C ASP A 37 -20.29 -9.19 8.44
N PHE A 38 -20.69 -8.63 7.30
CA PHE A 38 -21.75 -7.64 7.25
C PHE A 38 -23.12 -8.28 7.56
N LEU A 39 -23.69 -7.92 8.71
CA LEU A 39 -25.10 -8.11 9.02
C LEU A 39 -25.80 -6.75 9.00
N PRO A 40 -26.64 -6.43 8.00
CA PRO A 40 -27.37 -5.18 7.98
C PRO A 40 -28.31 -5.11 9.19
N LYS A 41 -28.27 -4.00 9.93
CA LYS A 41 -29.24 -3.74 11.00
C LYS A 41 -30.55 -3.29 10.34
N VAL A 42 -31.42 -4.23 10.07
CA VAL A 42 -32.75 -4.01 9.46
C VAL A 42 -33.72 -3.47 10.53
N THR A 43 -33.51 -2.24 11.01
CA THR A 43 -34.54 -1.54 11.77
C THR A 43 -35.28 -0.61 10.81
N PRO A 44 -36.51 -0.95 10.39
CA PRO A 44 -37.30 -0.08 9.54
C PRO A 44 -37.64 1.24 10.25
N THR A 45 -37.38 2.37 9.59
CA THR A 45 -37.87 3.68 10.03
C THR A 45 -39.30 3.85 9.54
N TYR A 46 -40.26 3.85 10.46
CA TYR A 46 -41.67 4.08 10.13
C TYR A 46 -41.95 5.59 10.14
N SER A 47 -42.34 6.14 8.98
CA SER A 47 -42.87 7.51 8.86
C SER A 47 -44.39 7.45 8.64
N ILE A 48 -45.13 8.31 9.34
CA ILE A 48 -46.59 8.46 9.16
C ILE A 48 -46.90 9.17 7.83
N VAL A 49 -45.97 9.97 7.33
CA VAL A 49 -46.08 10.63 6.03
C VAL A 49 -45.50 9.71 4.96
N PRO A 50 -46.27 9.34 3.92
CA PRO A 50 -45.75 8.54 2.81
C PRO A 50 -44.63 9.35 2.12
N PRO A 51 -43.44 8.75 1.90
CA PRO A 51 -42.38 9.42 1.16
C PRO A 51 -42.88 9.74 -0.26
N SER A 52 -42.59 10.94 -0.73
CA SER A 52 -42.84 11.29 -2.13
C SER A 52 -42.01 10.37 -3.02
N ILE A 53 -42.66 9.61 -3.90
CA ILE A 53 -42.01 8.68 -4.82
C ILE A 53 -41.33 9.50 -5.92
N THR A 54 -40.12 9.99 -5.65
CA THR A 54 -39.17 10.35 -6.71
C THR A 54 -38.52 9.05 -7.18
N ASN A 55 -38.32 8.88 -8.49
CA ASN A 55 -37.66 7.68 -9.08
C ASN A 55 -36.18 7.51 -8.67
N GLU A 56 -35.71 8.29 -7.68
CA GLU A 56 -34.38 8.23 -7.09
C GLU A 56 -34.47 7.46 -5.77
N PHE A 57 -34.64 6.14 -5.86
CA PHE A 57 -34.59 5.26 -4.70
C PHE A 57 -33.13 5.10 -4.26
N HIS A 58 -32.66 6.02 -3.42
CA HIS A 58 -31.36 5.91 -2.74
C HIS A 58 -31.59 5.40 -1.32
N SER A 59 -31.65 4.06 -1.15
CA SER A 59 -31.69 3.50 0.19
C SER A 59 -30.35 3.75 0.88
N SER A 60 -30.34 4.56 1.94
CA SER A 60 -29.12 4.88 2.71
C SER A 60 -28.39 3.61 3.20
N THR A 61 -29.12 2.53 3.46
CA THR A 61 -28.55 1.23 3.84
C THR A 61 -27.86 0.54 2.67
N GLU A 62 -28.40 0.67 1.47
CA GLU A 62 -27.81 0.11 0.24
C GLU A 62 -26.54 0.87 -0.14
N GLU A 63 -26.59 2.21 -0.14
CA GLU A 63 -25.42 3.04 -0.44
C GLU A 63 -24.28 2.81 0.58
N ALA A 64 -24.61 2.66 1.87
CA ALA A 64 -23.64 2.32 2.90
C ALA A 64 -23.04 0.91 2.70
N ALA A 65 -23.84 -0.06 2.26
CA ALA A 65 -23.35 -1.41 1.95
C ALA A 65 -22.42 -1.39 0.72
N LEU A 66 -22.79 -0.67 -0.34
CA LEU A 66 -21.98 -0.53 -1.55
C LEU A 66 -20.62 0.14 -1.26
N LYS A 67 -20.59 1.25 -0.52
CA LYS A 67 -19.34 1.94 -0.15
C LYS A 67 -18.40 1.04 0.67
N ARG A 68 -18.94 0.19 1.55
CA ARG A 68 -18.14 -0.76 2.35
C ARG A 68 -17.56 -1.87 1.49
N LEU A 69 -18.37 -2.45 0.60
CA LEU A 69 -17.91 -3.47 -0.34
C LEU A 69 -16.79 -2.94 -1.25
N ASP A 70 -16.97 -1.73 -1.79
CA ASP A 70 -15.94 -1.06 -2.59
C ASP A 70 -14.63 -0.92 -1.80
N TRP A 71 -14.71 -0.50 -0.54
CA TRP A 71 -13.55 -0.36 0.33
C TRP A 71 -12.82 -1.69 0.55
N GLU A 72 -13.53 -2.78 0.82
CA GLU A 72 -12.92 -4.12 0.96
C GLU A 72 -12.21 -4.55 -0.32
N ILE A 73 -12.85 -4.34 -1.48
CA ILE A 73 -12.26 -4.63 -2.78
C ILE A 73 -10.97 -3.82 -2.99
N GLN A 74 -10.97 -2.53 -2.63
CA GLN A 74 -9.77 -1.68 -2.73
C GLN A 74 -8.67 -2.14 -1.77
N ARG A 75 -9.02 -2.49 -0.52
CA ARG A 75 -8.09 -3.02 0.48
C ARG A 75 -7.42 -4.29 -0.04
N ASP A 76 -8.19 -5.26 -0.51
CA ASP A 76 -7.68 -6.53 -1.01
C ASP A 76 -6.82 -6.35 -2.27
N LYS A 77 -7.22 -5.44 -3.17
CA LYS A 77 -6.41 -5.06 -4.33
C LYS A 77 -5.07 -4.46 -3.90
N PHE A 78 -5.08 -3.59 -2.90
CA PHE A 78 -3.87 -2.97 -2.34
C PHE A 78 -2.94 -4.02 -1.72
N LEU A 79 -3.46 -4.89 -0.85
CA LEU A 79 -2.68 -5.97 -0.22
C LEU A 79 -2.03 -6.88 -1.28
N LYS A 80 -2.82 -7.32 -2.28
CA LYS A 80 -2.33 -8.13 -3.41
C LYS A 80 -1.33 -7.38 -4.28
N ARG A 81 -1.43 -6.05 -4.39
CA ARG A 81 -0.49 -5.21 -5.15
C ARG A 81 0.87 -5.19 -4.46
N ILE A 82 0.90 -4.95 -3.14
CA ILE A 82 2.13 -4.95 -2.33
C ILE A 82 2.80 -6.33 -2.36
N GLN A 83 2.04 -7.41 -2.11
CA GLN A 83 2.58 -8.77 -2.15
C GLN A 83 3.22 -9.10 -3.51
N ARG A 84 2.56 -8.75 -4.62
CA ARG A 84 3.12 -8.93 -5.97
C ARG A 84 4.39 -8.13 -6.20
N ALA A 85 4.47 -6.90 -5.70
CA ALA A 85 5.66 -6.07 -5.82
C ALA A 85 6.84 -6.64 -5.01
N VAL A 86 6.59 -7.06 -3.77
CA VAL A 86 7.61 -7.69 -2.91
C VAL A 86 8.12 -9.00 -3.53
N ASN A 87 7.25 -9.79 -4.15
CA ASN A 87 7.65 -11.03 -4.83
C ASN A 87 8.56 -10.81 -6.05
N ARG A 88 8.57 -9.62 -6.64
CA ARG A 88 9.47 -9.25 -7.75
C ARG A 88 10.88 -8.87 -7.29
N LEU A 89 11.08 -8.61 -6.00
CA LEU A 89 12.41 -8.32 -5.45
C LEU A 89 13.31 -9.56 -5.49
N SER A 90 14.63 -9.33 -5.41
CA SER A 90 15.58 -10.44 -5.26
C SER A 90 15.35 -11.18 -3.93
N GLN A 91 15.79 -12.44 -3.84
CA GLN A 91 15.56 -13.27 -2.65
C GLN A 91 16.00 -12.59 -1.35
N ARG A 92 17.21 -11.99 -1.33
CA ARG A 92 17.75 -11.29 -0.15
C ARG A 92 16.96 -10.04 0.21
N GLU A 93 16.56 -9.26 -0.78
CA GLU A 93 15.77 -8.03 -0.57
C GLU A 93 14.37 -8.39 -0.05
N ARG A 94 13.72 -9.39 -0.66
CA ARG A 94 12.42 -9.89 -0.25
C ARG A 94 12.44 -10.40 1.19
N GLN A 95 13.46 -11.17 1.56
CA GLN A 95 13.59 -11.70 2.92
C GLN A 95 13.64 -10.58 3.97
N ILE A 96 14.44 -9.53 3.74
CA ILE A 96 14.49 -8.37 4.62
C ILE A 96 13.12 -7.69 4.75
N ILE A 97 12.44 -7.43 3.63
CA ILE A 97 11.14 -6.74 3.65
C ILE A 97 10.06 -7.60 4.34
N VAL A 98 10.06 -8.90 4.10
CA VAL A 98 9.08 -9.81 4.72
C VAL A 98 9.28 -9.88 6.22
N MET A 99 10.51 -10.10 6.68
CA MET A 99 10.82 -10.20 8.12
C MET A 99 10.49 -8.91 8.87
N LEU A 100 10.78 -7.75 8.27
CA LEU A 100 10.60 -6.47 8.95
C LEU A 100 9.15 -5.94 8.90
N TYR A 101 8.43 -6.16 7.79
CA TYR A 101 7.16 -5.46 7.54
C TYR A 101 5.94 -6.37 7.32
N MET A 102 6.13 -7.64 6.97
CA MET A 102 5.00 -8.52 6.57
C MET A 102 4.75 -9.66 7.56
N GLN A 103 5.66 -9.91 8.49
CA GLN A 103 5.42 -10.87 9.56
C GLN A 103 4.45 -10.30 10.59
N PRO A 104 3.65 -11.17 11.27
CA PRO A 104 2.76 -10.73 12.34
C PRO A 104 3.51 -10.11 13.52
N GLU A 105 4.72 -10.61 13.79
CA GLU A 105 5.56 -10.15 14.88
C GLU A 105 6.56 -9.11 14.40
N GLU A 106 6.71 -8.03 15.17
CA GLU A 106 7.64 -6.96 14.87
C GLU A 106 9.06 -7.37 15.17
N MET A 107 9.85 -7.58 14.13
CA MET A 107 11.30 -7.70 14.25
C MET A 107 11.96 -6.33 14.16
N TYR A 108 13.03 -6.14 14.90
CA TYR A 108 13.92 -4.99 14.76
C TYR A 108 15.05 -5.27 13.78
N ASP A 109 15.65 -4.21 13.24
CA ASP A 109 16.78 -4.31 12.30
C ASP A 109 17.90 -5.23 12.83
N TYR A 110 18.17 -5.20 14.14
CA TYR A 110 19.22 -6.02 14.76
C TYR A 110 18.92 -7.50 14.83
N GLU A 111 17.66 -7.87 14.96
CA GLU A 111 17.22 -9.26 14.93
C GLU A 111 17.30 -9.78 13.49
N VAL A 112 16.85 -8.96 12.53
CA VAL A 112 16.84 -9.35 11.12
C VAL A 112 18.25 -9.56 10.57
N TYR A 113 19.21 -8.66 10.83
CA TYR A 113 20.56 -8.89 10.33
C TYR A 113 21.31 -10.01 11.07
N ALA A 114 20.97 -10.29 12.33
CA ALA A 114 21.50 -11.43 13.07
C ALA A 114 20.97 -12.75 12.46
N GLU A 115 19.66 -12.85 12.26
CA GLU A 115 19.00 -14.02 11.67
C GLU A 115 19.44 -14.30 10.22
N MET A 116 19.82 -13.26 9.48
CA MET A 116 20.31 -13.39 8.10
C MET A 116 21.83 -13.56 7.98
N ASP A 117 22.56 -13.66 9.09
CA ASP A 117 24.04 -13.70 9.14
C ASP A 117 24.69 -12.55 8.35
N LEU A 118 24.14 -11.33 8.48
CA LEU A 118 24.61 -10.13 7.80
C LEU A 118 25.33 -9.20 8.75
N SER A 119 26.43 -8.60 8.28
CA SER A 119 26.97 -7.42 8.95
C SER A 119 25.98 -6.26 8.84
N GLN A 120 25.91 -5.44 9.89
CA GLN A 120 25.04 -4.26 9.97
C GLN A 120 25.16 -3.37 8.72
N ARG A 121 26.39 -3.07 8.28
CA ARG A 121 26.64 -2.29 7.05
C ARG A 121 26.05 -2.95 5.81
N SER A 122 26.20 -4.26 5.66
CA SER A 122 25.64 -4.99 4.51
C SER A 122 24.12 -4.97 4.53
N TYR A 123 23.52 -5.16 5.70
CA TYR A 123 22.08 -5.11 5.90
C TYR A 123 21.48 -3.78 5.45
N TYR A 124 21.93 -2.64 6.00
CA TYR A 124 21.38 -1.32 5.66
C TYR A 124 21.50 -1.00 4.17
N ARG A 125 22.61 -1.41 3.54
CA ARG A 125 22.79 -1.25 2.09
C ARG A 125 21.80 -2.08 1.28
N VAL A 126 21.48 -3.31 1.70
CA VAL A 126 20.48 -4.14 0.99
C VAL A 126 19.07 -3.63 1.29
N LYS A 127 18.75 -3.25 2.53
CA LYS A 127 17.46 -2.64 2.91
C LYS A 127 17.16 -1.39 2.09
N ALA A 128 18.11 -0.45 1.99
CA ALA A 128 17.93 0.76 1.20
C ALA A 128 17.68 0.47 -0.30
N LYS A 129 18.38 -0.53 -0.86
CA LYS A 129 18.15 -0.98 -2.24
C LYS A 129 16.80 -1.67 -2.41
N ALA A 130 16.38 -2.48 -1.44
CA ALA A 130 15.09 -3.15 -1.44
C ALA A 130 13.94 -2.15 -1.48
N LEU A 131 13.96 -1.14 -0.61
CA LEU A 131 12.94 -0.08 -0.56
C LEU A 131 12.89 0.73 -1.85
N TYR A 132 14.05 1.11 -2.38
CA TYR A 132 14.11 1.84 -3.64
C TYR A 132 13.55 1.02 -4.81
N ARG A 133 13.92 -0.25 -4.93
CA ARG A 133 13.39 -1.17 -5.95
C ARG A 133 11.90 -1.45 -5.76
N LEU A 134 11.43 -1.54 -4.52
CA LEU A 134 10.02 -1.72 -4.22
C LEU A 134 9.19 -0.54 -4.70
N ALA A 135 9.67 0.70 -4.48
CA ALA A 135 9.01 1.90 -4.98
C ALA A 135 8.81 1.85 -6.50
N PHE A 136 9.85 1.48 -7.26
CA PHE A 136 9.73 1.30 -8.71
C PHE A 136 8.79 0.17 -9.11
N ALA A 137 8.82 -0.95 -8.38
CA ALA A 137 7.91 -2.06 -8.64
C ALA A 137 6.43 -1.64 -8.46
N LEU A 138 6.19 -0.68 -7.56
CA LEU A 138 4.88 -0.09 -7.30
C LEU A 138 4.56 1.12 -8.19
N ARG A 139 5.54 1.67 -8.90
CA ARG A 139 5.46 2.94 -9.65
C ARG A 139 5.12 4.13 -8.76
N GLU A 140 5.73 4.17 -7.59
CA GLU A 140 5.49 5.19 -6.56
C GLU A 140 6.73 6.06 -6.33
N GLU A 141 7.61 6.17 -7.32
CA GLU A 141 8.77 7.07 -7.31
C GLU A 141 8.40 8.55 -7.14
N VAL A 142 9.26 9.29 -6.44
CA VAL A 142 9.13 10.73 -6.22
C VAL A 142 10.24 11.43 -6.98
N TYR A 143 9.86 12.39 -7.82
CA TYR A 143 10.80 13.20 -8.59
C TYR A 143 11.04 14.54 -7.90
N LYS A 144 12.25 15.07 -8.04
CA LYS A 144 12.57 16.43 -7.58
C LYS A 144 11.83 17.44 -8.45
N ASP A 145 11.31 18.50 -7.84
CA ASP A 145 10.62 19.59 -8.52
C ASP A 145 11.49 20.12 -9.68
N GLY A 146 11.05 19.82 -10.90
CA GLY A 146 11.84 19.92 -12.13
C GLY A 146 11.60 18.75 -13.10
N GLY A 147 10.94 17.69 -12.64
CA GLY A 147 10.52 16.54 -13.43
C GLY A 147 9.00 16.36 -13.45
N THR A 148 8.25 17.38 -13.88
CA THR A 148 6.80 17.27 -14.13
C THR A 148 6.54 16.23 -15.22
N THR A 149 5.92 15.11 -14.84
CA THR A 149 5.15 14.29 -15.78
C THR A 149 3.69 14.66 -15.57
N GLU A 150 3.22 15.59 -16.41
CA GLU A 150 1.79 15.71 -16.73
C GLU A 150 1.33 14.45 -17.48
#